data_AF-A0A842I9S1-F1
#
_entry.id   AF-A0A842I9S1-F1
#
_cell.length_a   1.000
_cell.length_b   1.000
_cell.length_c   1.000
_cell.angle_alpha   90.00
_cell.angle_beta   90.00
_cell.angle_gamma   90.00
#
_symmetry.space_group_name_H-M   'P 1'
#
loop_
_entity.id
_entity.type
_entity.pdbx_description
1 polymer ?
#
loop_
_entity_poly.entity_id
_entity_poly.type
_entity_poly.pdbx_seq_one_letter_code
_entity_poly.pdbx_strand_id
1 'polypeptide(L)'
;MSANRLIYLPLGGAGEIGMNCYVYGYGPAGKERLILVDLGVTFPDMDTTPGVDVIMPDISWLEARLDRLEAIFITHAHEDHIGALGHLWPRLKAPVYARRFTAAIAKLKMEEHGHSTASLHVVASRPETVEAGPFRVQFVPVSHSIPESAALVIDTPAGRIVHSGDFKLDPTPMVGEGWEDARFTEIAAERPVKALMCDSTNVFSLHAGRSEATIREPIRDLIKGHSGLVVATTFASNVARLKTLAEAARAADRTVCLMGRAMKRMVSVAQETGVLTDFPRTVSPEDAGDVPRGNLMLIVTGSQGERRAATAQLSRGKYLGMELKKGDLFLFSSKTIPGNEREVLKIVNAFSEMGVDVMDDAGGKYHVSGHANRPDLEHMHRLLLPDMLIPMHGEHRHLREHARIATEGGIVSDIVTNGMMVDLTGDAPKVVDYIETGRLYLDGSVLIGAMDGVVRDRIRLALNGHVMVTVILDDDSDTLGDAWVELRGVPQNGRGGPLVDALEEELNAFLNGAGKKLLRDDDKLDEALRRIVRQVSMEEIGKKPEVTVVVSRLMAE
;
A
#
# COMPACT_ATOMS: atom_id res chain seq x y z
N MET A 1 34.36 23.02 7.36
CA MET A 1 33.24 22.10 7.07
C MET A 1 33.81 20.75 6.69
N SER A 2 33.27 19.66 7.22
CA SER A 2 33.64 18.31 6.79
C SER A 2 33.47 18.19 5.28
N ALA A 3 34.41 17.53 4.59
CA ALA A 3 34.28 17.22 3.17
C ALA A 3 33.15 16.19 2.89
N ASN A 4 32.74 15.45 3.92
CA ASN A 4 31.67 14.47 3.87
C ASN A 4 30.37 15.03 4.46
N ARG A 5 29.24 14.58 3.92
CA ARG A 5 27.89 14.87 4.41
C ARG A 5 27.12 13.58 4.71
N LEU A 6 26.14 13.70 5.62
CA LEU A 6 25.11 12.72 5.90
C LEU A 6 23.81 13.19 5.26
N ILE A 7 23.25 12.41 4.34
CA ILE A 7 21.99 12.74 3.65
C ILE A 7 20.87 11.78 4.01
N TYR A 8 19.64 12.30 3.97
CA TYR A 8 18.40 11.54 3.99
C TYR A 8 17.57 11.91 2.77
N LEU A 9 17.00 10.90 2.11
CA LEU A 9 16.14 11.05 0.93
C LEU A 9 15.03 10.00 0.99
N PRO A 10 13.77 10.38 1.28
CA PRO A 10 12.64 9.50 1.05
C PRO A 10 12.34 9.42 -0.45
N LEU A 11 12.21 8.20 -0.98
CA LEU A 11 11.70 7.92 -2.33
C LEU A 11 10.22 7.47 -2.29
N GLY A 12 9.73 7.09 -1.11
CA GLY A 12 8.34 6.74 -0.83
C GLY A 12 8.06 6.71 0.67
N GLY A 13 6.79 6.88 1.06
CA GLY A 13 6.33 6.86 2.46
C GLY A 13 6.39 8.20 3.23
N ALA A 14 6.96 9.25 2.65
CA ALA A 14 7.00 10.58 3.26
C ALA A 14 6.08 11.58 2.55
N GLY A 15 4.99 11.95 3.21
CA GLY A 15 3.92 12.77 2.63
C GLY A 15 2.72 11.94 2.17
N GLU A 16 2.76 10.63 2.42
CA GLU A 16 1.75 9.63 2.12
C GLU A 16 1.81 8.47 3.14
N ILE A 17 0.87 7.53 3.05
CA ILE A 17 0.90 6.26 3.80
C ILE A 17 1.08 5.13 2.78
N GLY A 18 2.07 4.26 2.98
CA GLY A 18 2.43 3.22 2.03
C GLY A 18 3.73 3.50 1.27
N MET A 19 4.23 2.49 0.53
CA MET A 19 5.43 2.58 -0.33
C MET A 19 6.70 3.05 0.39
N ASN A 20 6.90 2.70 1.66
CA ASN A 20 8.06 3.15 2.43
C ASN A 20 9.37 2.74 1.74
N CYS A 21 10.22 3.74 1.49
CA CYS A 21 11.49 3.59 0.77
C CYS A 21 12.40 4.77 1.14
N TYR A 22 13.29 4.55 2.10
CA TYR A 22 14.06 5.62 2.74
C TYR A 22 15.57 5.44 2.51
N VAL A 23 16.22 6.40 1.86
CA VAL A 23 17.66 6.35 1.57
C VAL A 23 18.44 7.16 2.60
N TYR A 24 19.51 6.57 3.13
CA TYR A 24 20.53 7.26 3.91
C TYR A 24 21.86 7.21 3.16
N GLY A 25 22.59 8.32 3.13
CA GLY A 25 23.86 8.42 2.43
C GLY A 25 24.94 9.06 3.28
N TYR A 26 26.18 8.56 3.23
CA TYR A 26 27.33 9.21 3.85
C TYR A 26 28.54 9.24 2.92
N GLY A 27 29.19 10.40 2.81
CA GLY A 27 30.41 10.58 2.04
C GLY A 27 30.51 11.96 1.38
N PRO A 28 31.46 12.16 0.45
CA PRO A 28 31.58 13.39 -0.30
C PRO A 28 30.33 13.67 -1.13
N ALA A 29 30.00 14.94 -1.33
CA ALA A 29 28.84 15.33 -2.12
C ALA A 29 28.85 14.66 -3.52
N GLY A 30 27.78 13.94 -3.85
CA GLY A 30 27.61 13.21 -5.10
C GLY A 30 28.30 11.85 -5.16
N LYS A 31 29.03 11.44 -4.12
CA LYS A 31 29.76 10.17 -4.00
C LYS A 31 29.47 9.44 -2.68
N GLU A 32 28.34 9.74 -2.06
CA GLU A 32 27.88 9.10 -0.85
C GLU A 32 27.69 7.60 -1.10
N ARG A 33 28.11 6.77 -0.14
CA ARG A 33 27.68 5.39 -0.03
C ARG A 33 26.29 5.37 0.59
N LEU A 34 25.43 4.49 0.11
CA LEU A 34 23.98 4.52 0.35
C LEU A 34 23.53 3.24 1.04
N ILE A 35 22.59 3.36 1.97
CA ILE A 35 21.75 2.25 2.43
C ILE A 35 20.29 2.61 2.19
N LEU A 36 19.48 1.58 1.94
CA LEU A 36 18.04 1.69 1.81
C LEU A 36 17.37 1.07 3.03
N VAL A 37 16.38 1.75 3.59
CA VAL A 37 15.49 1.22 4.63
C VAL A 37 14.09 1.08 4.06
N ASP A 38 13.61 -0.16 4.08
CA ASP A 38 12.34 -0.63 3.51
C ASP A 38 12.21 -0.47 1.98
N LEU A 39 11.32 -1.27 1.41
CA LEU A 39 10.96 -1.32 -0.01
C LEU A 39 9.51 -1.80 -0.15
N GLY A 40 8.59 -0.89 0.12
CA GLY A 40 7.16 -1.15 0.25
C GLY A 40 6.30 -0.95 -0.99
N VAL A 41 5.03 -1.34 -0.88
CA VAL A 41 3.97 -1.04 -1.88
C VAL A 41 2.87 -0.16 -1.28
N THR A 42 2.01 0.38 -2.14
CA THR A 42 0.65 0.79 -1.79
C THR A 42 -0.34 0.20 -2.78
N PHE A 43 -1.63 0.33 -2.48
CA PHE A 43 -2.69 -0.32 -3.25
C PHE A 43 -3.44 0.70 -4.12
N PRO A 44 -3.87 0.28 -5.32
CA PRO A 44 -4.58 1.15 -6.24
C PRO A 44 -6.06 1.29 -5.87
N ASP A 45 -6.70 2.31 -6.44
CA ASP A 45 -8.12 2.56 -6.34
C ASP A 45 -8.73 2.84 -7.72
N MET A 46 -10.06 2.71 -7.83
CA MET A 46 -10.76 2.86 -9.11
C MET A 46 -10.84 4.31 -9.60
N ASP A 47 -10.71 5.29 -8.72
CA ASP A 47 -10.86 6.71 -9.06
C ASP A 47 -9.56 7.28 -9.63
N THR A 48 -8.40 6.83 -9.13
CA THR A 48 -7.08 7.37 -9.49
C THR A 48 -6.23 6.42 -10.35
N THR A 49 -6.35 5.11 -10.14
CA THR A 49 -5.44 4.11 -10.71
C THR A 49 -6.17 2.86 -11.23
N PRO A 50 -7.21 3.02 -12.07
CA PRO A 50 -8.02 1.90 -12.54
C PRO A 50 -7.19 0.86 -13.31
N GLY A 51 -7.37 -0.41 -12.90
CA GLY A 51 -6.73 -1.56 -13.52
C GLY A 51 -5.25 -1.77 -13.16
N VAL A 52 -4.67 -0.93 -12.30
CA VAL A 52 -3.37 -1.22 -11.68
C VAL A 52 -3.56 -2.33 -10.63
N ASP A 53 -2.58 -3.21 -10.46
CA ASP A 53 -2.59 -4.26 -9.45
C ASP A 53 -1.91 -3.82 -8.14
N VAL A 54 -0.74 -3.19 -8.25
CA VAL A 54 0.10 -2.76 -7.12
C VAL A 54 0.88 -1.50 -7.51
N ILE A 55 1.11 -0.61 -6.56
CA ILE A 55 1.88 0.62 -6.75
C ILE A 55 3.15 0.56 -5.91
N MET A 56 4.28 0.99 -6.48
CA MET A 56 5.62 0.93 -5.89
C MET A 56 6.36 2.27 -6.00
N PRO A 57 7.37 2.52 -5.14
CA PRO A 57 8.22 3.69 -5.27
C PRO A 57 9.04 3.63 -6.56
N ASP A 58 9.27 4.80 -7.17
CA ASP A 58 10.23 4.93 -8.26
C ASP A 58 11.66 4.91 -7.73
N ILE A 59 12.40 3.87 -8.13
CA ILE A 59 13.79 3.63 -7.71
C ILE A 59 14.81 4.05 -8.77
N SER A 60 14.41 4.76 -9.84
CA SER A 60 15.30 5.16 -10.94
C SER A 60 16.56 5.90 -10.46
N TRP A 61 16.42 6.72 -9.41
CA TRP A 61 17.55 7.42 -8.82
C TRP A 61 18.59 6.47 -8.18
N LEU A 62 18.12 5.40 -7.51
CA LEU A 62 18.98 4.35 -6.93
C LEU A 62 19.56 3.45 -8.03
N GLU A 63 18.77 3.09 -9.04
CA GLU A 63 19.23 2.28 -10.18
C GLU A 63 20.40 2.94 -10.93
N ALA A 64 20.42 4.26 -11.02
CA ALA A 64 21.55 5.00 -11.59
C ALA A 64 22.80 5.04 -10.68
N ARG A 65 22.75 4.48 -9.46
CA ARG A 65 23.75 4.61 -8.38
C ARG A 65 24.01 3.28 -7.66
N LEU A 66 23.77 2.15 -8.32
CA LEU A 66 23.88 0.81 -7.72
C LEU A 66 25.28 0.50 -7.20
N ASP A 67 26.31 1.07 -7.82
CA ASP A 67 27.72 0.94 -7.39
C ASP A 67 27.97 1.53 -5.99
N ARG A 68 27.02 2.31 -5.47
CA ARG A 68 27.08 2.97 -4.16
C ARG A 68 26.08 2.42 -3.15
N LEU A 69 25.13 1.57 -3.57
CA LEU A 69 24.14 0.96 -2.68
C LEU A 69 24.76 -0.23 -1.95
N GLU A 70 24.96 -0.10 -0.65
CA GLU A 70 25.64 -1.08 0.19
C GLU A 70 24.70 -2.21 0.62
N ALA A 71 23.47 -1.86 0.99
CA ALA A 71 22.53 -2.79 1.63
C ALA A 71 21.10 -2.22 1.64
N ILE A 72 20.14 -3.14 1.76
CA ILE A 72 18.73 -2.89 2.06
C ILE A 72 18.44 -3.47 3.43
N PHE A 73 17.84 -2.68 4.33
CA PHE A 73 17.39 -3.11 5.65
C PHE A 73 15.87 -3.08 5.70
N ILE A 74 15.23 -4.17 6.07
CA ILE A 74 13.77 -4.25 6.19
C ILE A 74 13.37 -4.26 7.66
N THR A 75 12.61 -3.24 8.09
CA THR A 75 12.19 -3.04 9.48
C THR A 75 11.17 -4.08 9.92
N HIS A 76 10.20 -4.39 9.06
CA HIS A 76 9.15 -5.37 9.33
C HIS A 76 8.44 -5.83 8.04
N ALA A 77 7.59 -6.86 8.16
CA ALA A 77 7.01 -7.56 7.02
C ALA A 77 5.61 -7.09 6.58
N HIS A 78 5.23 -5.83 6.86
CA HIS A 78 4.04 -5.28 6.21
C HIS A 78 4.29 -4.98 4.74
N GLU A 79 3.25 -5.09 3.91
CA GLU A 79 3.35 -4.90 2.46
C GLU A 79 3.88 -3.51 2.10
N ASP A 80 3.55 -2.48 2.86
CA ASP A 80 4.08 -1.12 2.71
C ASP A 80 5.53 -0.94 3.17
N HIS A 81 6.21 -1.99 3.63
CA HIS A 81 7.64 -1.97 3.97
C HIS A 81 8.46 -3.04 3.21
N ILE A 82 7.85 -4.15 2.81
CA ILE A 82 8.56 -5.24 2.12
C ILE A 82 7.95 -5.63 0.76
N GLY A 83 6.73 -5.15 0.47
CA GLY A 83 5.92 -5.67 -0.63
C GLY A 83 6.57 -5.52 -2.01
N ALA A 84 7.42 -4.51 -2.20
CA ALA A 84 8.06 -4.24 -3.48
C ALA A 84 9.38 -5.01 -3.64
N LEU A 85 9.86 -5.70 -2.60
CA LEU A 85 11.13 -6.42 -2.63
C LEU A 85 11.18 -7.44 -3.78
N GLY A 86 10.13 -8.26 -3.92
CA GLY A 86 10.06 -9.25 -5.00
C GLY A 86 10.05 -8.63 -6.40
N HIS A 87 9.51 -7.43 -6.56
CA HIS A 87 9.40 -6.75 -7.85
C HIS A 87 10.65 -5.95 -8.22
N LEU A 88 11.25 -5.28 -7.24
CA LEU A 88 12.28 -4.26 -7.47
C LEU A 88 13.70 -4.73 -7.14
N TRP A 89 13.86 -5.78 -6.32
CA TRP A 89 15.19 -6.32 -6.00
C TRP A 89 16.05 -6.68 -7.23
N PRO A 90 15.52 -7.24 -8.34
CA PRO A 90 16.32 -7.53 -9.54
C PRO A 90 17.04 -6.32 -10.14
N ARG A 91 16.50 -5.12 -9.90
CA ARG A 91 17.07 -3.85 -10.36
C ARG A 91 18.06 -3.26 -9.36
N LEU A 92 17.97 -3.64 -8.08
CA LEU A 92 18.84 -3.16 -7.00
C LEU A 92 20.03 -4.09 -6.72
N LYS A 93 19.80 -5.42 -6.68
CA LYS A 93 20.78 -6.49 -6.44
C LYS A 93 21.65 -6.33 -5.19
N ALA A 94 21.24 -5.48 -4.25
CA ALA A 94 21.95 -5.27 -2.99
C ALA A 94 21.66 -6.40 -1.99
N PRO A 95 22.58 -6.65 -1.03
CA PRO A 95 22.31 -7.48 0.14
C PRO A 95 21.10 -6.96 0.91
N VAL A 96 20.25 -7.87 1.39
CA VAL A 96 19.03 -7.58 2.13
C VAL A 96 19.19 -8.12 3.54
N TYR A 97 19.02 -7.27 4.54
CA TYR A 97 19.10 -7.62 5.96
C TYR A 97 17.73 -7.45 6.59
N ALA A 98 17.31 -8.47 7.32
CA ALA A 98 16.08 -8.45 8.07
C ALA A 98 16.20 -9.38 9.28
N ARG A 99 15.35 -9.16 10.28
CA ARG A 99 15.20 -10.11 11.38
C ARG A 99 14.51 -11.39 10.88
N ARG A 100 14.58 -12.48 11.65
CA ARG A 100 14.19 -13.85 11.26
C ARG A 100 12.78 -13.99 10.64
N PHE A 101 11.73 -13.52 11.30
CA PHE A 101 10.36 -13.52 10.78
C PHE A 101 10.26 -12.71 9.49
N THR A 102 10.80 -11.49 9.48
CA THR A 102 10.74 -10.60 8.31
C THR A 102 11.51 -11.18 7.12
N ALA A 103 12.68 -11.78 7.37
CA ALA A 103 13.48 -12.48 6.37
C ALA A 103 12.74 -13.71 5.82
N ALA A 104 12.03 -14.48 6.64
CA ALA A 104 11.24 -15.60 6.12
C ALA A 104 10.13 -15.14 5.16
N ILE A 105 9.48 -14.00 5.42
CA ILE A 105 8.53 -13.39 4.49
C ILE A 105 9.24 -12.84 3.24
N ALA A 106 10.39 -12.17 3.41
CA ALA A 106 11.22 -11.69 2.31
C ALA A 106 11.58 -12.81 1.35
N LYS A 107 12.01 -13.95 1.90
CA LYS A 107 12.39 -15.16 1.18
C LYS A 107 11.25 -15.64 0.29
N LEU A 108 10.04 -15.78 0.84
CA LEU A 108 8.86 -16.19 0.08
C LEU A 108 8.55 -15.21 -1.06
N LYS A 109 8.62 -13.90 -0.81
CA LYS A 109 8.37 -12.89 -1.86
C LYS A 109 9.40 -12.95 -2.98
N MET A 110 10.67 -13.16 -2.65
CA MET A 110 11.73 -13.33 -3.65
C MET A 110 11.55 -14.62 -4.45
N GLU A 111 11.22 -15.74 -3.80
CA GLU A 111 10.98 -17.04 -4.45
C GLU A 111 9.74 -17.01 -5.36
N GLU A 112 8.67 -16.32 -4.95
CA GLU A 112 7.46 -16.11 -5.77
C GLU A 112 7.76 -15.41 -7.11
N HIS A 113 8.85 -14.63 -7.17
CA HIS A 113 9.32 -13.94 -8.37
C HIS A 113 10.52 -14.63 -9.04
N GLY A 114 10.91 -15.83 -8.56
CA GLY A 114 12.00 -16.62 -9.12
C GLY A 114 13.40 -16.07 -8.83
N HIS A 115 13.57 -15.28 -7.75
CA HIS A 115 14.85 -14.70 -7.36
C HIS A 115 15.63 -15.60 -6.39
N SER A 116 16.95 -15.56 -6.51
CA SER A 116 17.84 -16.19 -5.53
C SER A 116 17.74 -15.48 -4.18
N THR A 117 17.72 -16.25 -3.10
CA THR A 117 17.66 -15.73 -1.72
C THR A 117 19.03 -15.67 -1.07
N ALA A 118 20.11 -15.87 -1.84
CA ALA A 118 21.48 -15.84 -1.33
C ALA A 118 21.93 -14.44 -0.84
N SER A 119 21.26 -13.37 -1.30
CA SER A 119 21.50 -12.01 -0.84
C SER A 119 20.74 -11.66 0.44
N LEU A 120 19.87 -12.55 0.92
CA LEU A 120 19.06 -12.33 2.11
C LEU A 120 19.80 -12.85 3.35
N HIS A 121 19.99 -11.97 4.33
CA HIS A 121 20.71 -12.23 5.56
C HIS A 121 19.79 -12.03 6.76
N VAL A 122 19.70 -13.06 7.60
CA VAL A 122 19.00 -12.98 8.88
C VAL A 122 19.94 -12.37 9.91
N VAL A 123 19.47 -11.35 10.62
CA VAL A 123 20.23 -10.64 11.66
C VAL A 123 19.47 -10.72 12.98
N ALA A 124 20.15 -11.00 14.09
CA ALA A 124 19.53 -10.93 15.40
C ALA A 124 19.26 -9.46 15.81
N SER A 125 18.55 -9.29 16.92
CA SER A 125 18.45 -7.97 17.54
C SER A 125 19.81 -7.52 18.10
N ARG A 126 19.90 -6.21 18.36
CA ARG A 126 20.98 -5.55 19.09
C ARG A 126 21.45 -6.44 20.26
N PRO A 127 22.77 -6.65 20.44
CA PRO A 127 23.87 -5.83 19.92
C PRO A 127 24.46 -6.25 18.56
N GLU A 128 23.90 -7.26 17.88
CA GLU A 128 24.40 -7.65 16.56
C GLU A 128 24.39 -6.44 15.60
N THR A 129 25.49 -6.27 14.87
CA THR A 129 25.74 -5.08 14.04
C THR A 129 26.13 -5.52 12.64
N VAL A 130 25.44 -4.96 11.64
CA VAL A 130 25.79 -5.10 10.23
C VAL A 130 26.64 -3.91 9.83
N GLU A 131 27.81 -4.18 9.25
CA GLU A 131 28.63 -3.16 8.59
C GLU A 131 28.27 -3.12 7.11
N ALA A 132 27.84 -1.95 6.64
CA ALA A 132 27.50 -1.69 5.25
C ALA A 132 28.16 -0.37 4.84
N GLY A 133 29.36 -0.43 4.25
CA GLY A 133 30.15 0.77 3.96
C GLY A 133 30.44 1.60 5.21
N PRO A 134 30.11 2.91 5.25
CA PRO A 134 30.31 3.76 6.41
C PRO A 134 29.24 3.61 7.50
N PHE A 135 28.27 2.70 7.32
CA PHE A 135 27.14 2.51 8.22
C PHE A 135 27.35 1.29 9.12
N ARG A 136 27.03 1.46 10.40
CA ARG A 136 26.87 0.36 11.36
C ARG A 136 25.41 0.31 11.78
N VAL A 137 24.71 -0.74 11.38
CA VAL A 137 23.25 -0.85 11.54
C VAL A 137 22.89 -1.96 12.52
N GLN A 138 22.03 -1.65 13.49
CA GLN A 138 21.53 -2.60 14.48
C GLN A 138 20.00 -2.59 14.48
N PHE A 139 19.39 -3.78 14.53
CA PHE A 139 17.94 -3.93 14.70
C PHE A 139 17.56 -3.86 16.17
N VAL A 140 16.68 -2.94 16.54
CA VAL A 140 16.17 -2.75 17.90
C VAL A 140 14.70 -3.15 17.93
N PRO A 141 14.31 -4.21 18.67
CA PRO A 141 12.93 -4.67 18.67
C PRO A 141 11.96 -3.60 19.17
N VAL A 142 10.87 -3.42 18.43
CA VAL A 142 9.72 -2.60 18.81
C VAL A 142 8.44 -3.40 18.66
N SER A 143 7.46 -3.11 19.51
CA SER A 143 6.12 -3.66 19.30
C SER A 143 5.40 -2.90 18.18
N HIS A 144 4.67 -3.62 17.34
CA HIS A 144 3.82 -3.08 16.28
C HIS A 144 2.64 -4.05 16.03
N SER A 145 1.91 -3.93 14.93
CA SER A 145 0.84 -4.87 14.56
C SER A 145 1.31 -6.09 13.77
N ILE A 146 2.63 -6.30 13.62
CA ILE A 146 3.21 -7.52 13.04
C ILE A 146 4.41 -7.99 13.91
N PRO A 147 4.66 -9.31 14.01
CA PRO A 147 5.77 -9.81 14.82
C PRO A 147 7.14 -9.30 14.36
N GLU A 148 8.07 -9.24 15.32
CA GLU A 148 9.50 -9.00 15.09
C GLU A 148 9.82 -7.66 14.37
N SER A 149 8.92 -6.68 14.50
CA SER A 149 9.17 -5.32 14.02
C SER A 149 10.37 -4.69 14.73
N ALA A 150 11.09 -3.83 14.01
CA ALA A 150 12.31 -3.23 14.54
C ALA A 150 12.50 -1.77 14.12
N ALA A 151 12.91 -0.96 15.08
CA ALA A 151 13.62 0.28 14.81
C ALA A 151 15.06 -0.06 14.38
N LEU A 152 15.74 0.89 13.71
CA LEU A 152 17.14 0.78 13.34
C LEU A 152 17.96 1.84 14.06
N VAL A 153 19.07 1.42 14.68
CA VAL A 153 20.15 2.33 15.07
C VAL A 153 21.18 2.31 13.95
N ILE A 154 21.39 3.46 13.31
CA ILE A 154 22.28 3.64 12.16
C ILE A 154 23.40 4.58 12.60
N ASP A 155 24.54 4.01 12.96
CA ASP A 155 25.72 4.79 13.33
C ASP A 155 26.52 5.17 12.09
N THR A 156 26.81 6.47 11.97
CA THR A 156 27.68 7.04 10.93
C THR A 156 28.79 7.88 11.56
N PRO A 157 29.83 8.27 10.82
CA PRO A 157 30.82 9.22 11.34
C PRO A 157 30.25 10.62 11.63
N ALA A 158 29.12 11.01 11.04
CA ALA A 158 28.47 12.30 11.28
C ALA A 158 27.51 12.32 12.48
N GLY A 159 27.18 11.15 13.04
CA GLY A 159 26.25 11.00 14.18
C GLY A 159 25.45 9.71 14.13
N ARG A 160 24.75 9.43 15.24
CA ARG A 160 23.80 8.32 15.34
C ARG A 160 22.44 8.75 14.81
N ILE A 161 21.86 7.89 14.00
CA ILE A 161 20.51 8.04 13.48
C ILE A 161 19.64 6.93 14.09
N VAL A 162 18.43 7.27 14.53
CA VAL A 162 17.41 6.28 14.93
C VAL A 162 16.25 6.36 13.96
N HIS A 163 16.03 5.30 13.20
CA HIS A 163 14.85 5.14 12.36
C HIS A 163 13.83 4.32 13.15
N SER A 164 12.69 4.88 13.52
CA SER A 164 11.76 4.19 14.42
C SER A 164 11.16 2.91 13.82
N GLY A 165 11.15 2.79 12.49
CA GLY A 165 10.21 1.93 11.79
C GLY A 165 8.78 2.31 12.20
N ASP A 166 7.86 1.35 12.05
CA ASP A 166 6.52 1.49 12.58
C ASP A 166 6.46 0.83 13.95
N PHE A 167 5.88 1.54 14.92
CA PHE A 167 5.95 1.11 16.32
C PHE A 167 4.77 1.61 17.13
N LYS A 168 4.55 0.95 18.27
CA LYS A 168 3.79 1.42 19.42
C LYS A 168 4.57 1.09 20.69
N LEU A 169 4.13 1.62 21.83
CA LEU A 169 4.72 1.34 23.15
C LEU A 169 3.93 0.25 23.88
N ASP A 170 3.86 -0.94 23.30
CA ASP A 170 3.14 -2.08 23.88
C ASP A 170 4.10 -3.02 24.62
N PRO A 171 4.08 -3.04 25.98
CA PRO A 171 4.94 -3.93 26.74
C PRO A 171 4.50 -5.40 26.68
N THR A 172 3.25 -5.65 26.26
CA THR A 172 2.63 -6.99 26.23
C THR A 172 1.91 -7.24 24.89
N PRO A 173 2.64 -7.31 23.76
CA PRO A 173 2.06 -7.41 22.42
C PRO A 173 1.47 -8.78 22.08
N MET A 174 1.44 -9.72 23.03
CA MET A 174 1.01 -11.12 22.91
C MET A 174 1.89 -12.01 22.02
N VAL A 175 2.43 -11.48 20.92
CA VAL A 175 3.33 -12.17 19.98
C VAL A 175 4.49 -11.23 19.66
N GLY A 176 5.72 -11.75 19.67
CA GLY A 176 6.94 -10.97 19.49
C GLY A 176 7.42 -10.28 20.76
N GLU A 177 8.41 -9.39 20.61
CA GLU A 177 9.04 -8.68 21.73
C GLU A 177 8.24 -7.42 22.10
N GLY A 178 8.07 -7.21 23.41
CA GLY A 178 7.44 -6.00 23.94
C GLY A 178 8.36 -4.78 23.88
N TRP A 179 7.73 -3.62 24.00
CA TRP A 179 8.41 -2.35 24.22
C TRP A 179 9.09 -2.30 25.60
N GLU A 180 10.31 -1.77 25.64
CA GLU A 180 11.09 -1.57 26.87
C GLU A 180 11.81 -0.21 26.82
N ASP A 181 11.42 0.74 27.68
CA ASP A 181 12.03 2.08 27.79
C ASP A 181 13.55 2.04 27.99
N ALA A 182 14.03 1.05 28.76
CA ALA A 182 15.44 0.88 29.08
C ALA A 182 16.31 0.75 27.82
N ARG A 183 15.83 0.03 26.79
CA ARG A 183 16.57 -0.16 25.54
C ARG A 183 16.84 1.17 24.83
N PHE A 184 15.85 2.05 24.80
CA PHE A 184 15.97 3.36 24.12
C PHE A 184 16.77 4.36 24.94
N THR A 185 16.62 4.30 26.27
CA THR A 185 17.45 5.10 27.19
C THR A 185 18.93 4.73 27.08
N GLU A 186 19.24 3.43 27.00
CA GLU A 186 20.61 2.92 26.79
C GLU A 186 21.18 3.36 25.44
N ILE A 187 20.39 3.30 24.37
CA ILE A 187 20.80 3.79 23.04
C ILE A 187 21.20 5.27 23.08
N ALA A 188 20.42 6.11 23.78
CA ALA A 188 20.73 7.53 23.91
C ALA A 188 21.96 7.77 24.81
N ALA A 189 22.12 6.99 25.88
CA ALA A 189 23.21 7.12 26.82
C ALA A 189 24.58 6.71 26.24
N GLU A 190 24.62 5.72 25.37
CA GLU A 190 25.85 5.29 24.70
C GLU A 190 26.41 6.34 23.73
N ARG A 191 25.52 7.00 22.99
CA ARG A 191 25.87 8.01 21.99
C ARG A 191 24.66 8.90 21.72
N PRO A 192 24.82 10.23 21.72
CA PRO A 192 23.74 11.16 21.40
C PRO A 192 23.08 10.83 20.05
N VAL A 193 21.76 10.90 20.01
CA VAL A 193 20.98 10.71 18.78
C VAL A 193 20.98 12.01 18.00
N LYS A 194 21.63 12.01 16.84
CA LYS A 194 21.63 13.18 15.96
C LYS A 194 20.25 13.40 15.35
N ALA A 195 19.71 12.37 14.73
CA ALA A 195 18.43 12.45 14.03
C ALA A 195 17.54 11.27 14.37
N LEU A 196 16.29 11.55 14.72
CA LEU A 196 15.21 10.57 14.85
C LEU A 196 14.29 10.71 13.63
N MET A 197 14.17 9.67 12.82
CA MET A 197 13.11 9.58 11.82
C MET A 197 11.96 8.79 12.44
N CYS A 198 10.78 9.40 12.52
CA CYS A 198 9.72 8.92 13.40
C CYS A 198 8.38 8.74 12.67
N ASP A 199 7.75 7.57 12.86
CA ASP A 199 6.38 7.28 12.43
C ASP A 199 5.42 8.37 12.92
N SER A 200 4.59 8.88 12.00
CA SER A 200 3.66 10.00 12.25
C SER A 200 2.20 9.60 12.11
N THR A 201 1.91 8.33 11.79
CA THR A 201 0.59 7.83 11.37
C THR A 201 -0.53 8.26 12.31
N ASN A 202 -0.28 8.17 13.62
CA ASN A 202 -1.27 8.40 14.66
C ASN A 202 -1.04 9.69 15.47
N VAL A 203 -0.31 10.67 14.93
CA VAL A 203 0.00 11.92 15.63
C VAL A 203 -1.23 12.73 16.08
N PHE A 204 -2.38 12.56 15.43
CA PHE A 204 -3.65 13.21 15.80
C PHE A 204 -4.41 12.48 16.93
N SER A 205 -3.99 11.28 17.31
CA SER A 205 -4.58 10.54 18.43
C SER A 205 -4.01 11.07 19.75
N LEU A 206 -4.87 11.70 20.56
CA LEU A 206 -4.47 12.38 21.81
C LEU A 206 -4.47 11.46 23.04
N HIS A 207 -4.93 10.22 22.92
CA HIS A 207 -4.88 9.22 23.99
C HIS A 207 -3.64 8.33 23.83
N ALA A 208 -3.13 7.77 24.92
CA ALA A 208 -2.04 6.80 24.86
C ALA A 208 -2.39 5.58 24.00
N GLY A 209 -1.38 4.91 23.45
CA GLY A 209 -1.51 3.61 22.80
C GLY A 209 -2.09 2.57 23.74
N ARG A 210 -2.73 1.54 23.18
CA ARG A 210 -3.28 0.42 23.95
C ARG A 210 -2.58 -0.87 23.59
N SER A 211 -2.43 -1.72 24.61
CA SER A 211 -1.85 -3.03 24.42
C SER A 211 -2.82 -4.00 23.75
N GLU A 212 -2.28 -4.88 22.90
CA GLU A 212 -2.99 -6.01 22.30
C GLU A 212 -3.58 -6.94 23.37
N ALA A 213 -2.95 -7.03 24.55
CA ALA A 213 -3.48 -7.79 25.67
C ALA A 213 -4.86 -7.27 26.16
N THR A 214 -5.13 -5.96 26.00
CA THR A 214 -6.34 -5.33 26.57
C THR A 214 -7.65 -5.70 25.86
N ILE A 215 -7.58 -6.29 24.68
CA ILE A 215 -8.76 -6.66 23.88
C ILE A 215 -9.09 -8.15 23.96
N ARG A 216 -8.27 -8.94 24.67
CA ARG A 216 -8.45 -10.38 24.80
C ARG A 216 -9.76 -10.74 25.49
N GLU A 217 -10.01 -10.18 26.66
CA GLU A 217 -11.24 -10.43 27.44
C GLU A 217 -12.48 -9.89 26.71
N PRO A 218 -12.52 -8.64 26.20
CA PRO A 218 -13.64 -8.16 25.41
C PRO A 218 -14.00 -9.05 24.22
N ILE A 219 -13.00 -9.49 23.44
CA ILE A 219 -13.21 -10.39 22.28
C ILE A 219 -13.76 -11.74 22.74
N ARG A 220 -13.20 -12.33 23.81
CA ARG A 220 -13.68 -13.60 24.37
C ARG A 220 -15.14 -13.50 24.81
N ASP A 221 -15.49 -12.45 25.55
CA ASP A 221 -16.82 -12.28 26.09
C ASP A 221 -17.84 -12.03 24.97
N LEU A 222 -17.46 -11.29 23.92
CA LEU A 222 -18.26 -11.13 22.70
C LEU A 222 -18.53 -12.49 22.02
N ILE A 223 -17.48 -13.26 21.75
CA ILE A 223 -17.60 -14.55 21.03
C ILE A 223 -18.41 -15.56 21.84
N LYS A 224 -18.22 -15.62 23.16
CA LYS A 224 -18.96 -16.51 24.06
C LYS A 224 -20.43 -16.13 24.19
N GLY A 225 -20.77 -14.86 24.04
CA GLY A 225 -22.15 -14.35 24.13
C GLY A 225 -23.05 -14.70 22.93
N HIS A 226 -22.48 -15.20 21.84
CA HIS A 226 -23.22 -15.50 20.61
C HIS A 226 -23.40 -17.01 20.41
N SER A 227 -24.58 -17.43 19.95
CA SER A 227 -24.92 -18.85 19.71
C SER A 227 -24.85 -19.26 18.24
N GLY A 228 -24.89 -18.30 17.32
CA GLY A 228 -24.78 -18.52 15.87
C GLY A 228 -23.35 -18.75 15.38
N LEU A 229 -23.14 -18.66 14.07
CA LEU A 229 -21.79 -18.62 13.49
C LEU A 229 -21.12 -17.31 13.91
N VAL A 230 -19.83 -17.39 14.25
CA VAL A 230 -19.03 -16.20 14.48
C VAL A 230 -18.01 -16.06 13.35
N VAL A 231 -17.97 -14.89 12.73
CA VAL A 231 -16.98 -14.53 11.74
C VAL A 231 -16.23 -13.30 12.23
N ALA A 232 -14.91 -13.29 12.13
CA ALA A 232 -14.09 -12.12 12.43
C ALA A 232 -13.12 -11.81 11.30
N THR A 233 -12.95 -10.53 10.98
CA THR A 233 -11.93 -10.07 10.04
C THR A 233 -10.89 -9.19 10.73
N THR A 234 -9.65 -9.29 10.27
CA THR A 234 -8.51 -8.46 10.69
C THR A 234 -7.42 -8.50 9.61
N PHE A 235 -6.35 -7.73 9.78
CA PHE A 235 -5.20 -7.78 8.88
C PHE A 235 -4.50 -9.14 8.96
N ALA A 236 -4.17 -9.73 7.81
CA ALA A 236 -3.53 -11.04 7.76
C ALA A 236 -2.15 -11.06 8.43
N SER A 237 -1.45 -9.91 8.41
CA SER A 237 -0.17 -9.70 9.08
C SER A 237 -0.27 -9.61 10.60
N ASN A 238 -1.46 -9.34 11.16
CA ASN A 238 -1.61 -9.18 12.60
C ASN A 238 -1.73 -10.54 13.31
N VAL A 239 -0.60 -11.25 13.36
CA VAL A 239 -0.48 -12.58 13.96
C VAL A 239 -0.91 -12.59 15.42
N ALA A 240 -0.63 -11.52 16.17
CA ALA A 240 -1.09 -11.37 17.54
C ALA A 240 -2.63 -11.37 17.63
N ARG A 241 -3.30 -10.61 16.76
CA ARG A 241 -4.77 -10.59 16.67
C ARG A 241 -5.34 -11.93 16.23
N LEU A 242 -4.71 -12.58 15.25
CA LEU A 242 -5.12 -13.93 14.82
C LEU A 242 -5.07 -14.92 15.99
N LYS A 243 -4.02 -14.86 16.82
CA LYS A 243 -3.90 -15.67 18.03
C LYS A 243 -4.99 -15.32 19.04
N THR A 244 -5.21 -14.03 19.33
CA THR A 244 -6.26 -13.55 20.24
C THR A 244 -7.65 -14.05 19.83
N LEU A 245 -8.00 -13.92 18.55
CA LEU A 245 -9.27 -14.40 18.00
C LEU A 245 -9.40 -15.93 18.11
N ALA A 246 -8.34 -16.67 17.74
CA ALA A 246 -8.36 -18.13 17.80
C ALA A 246 -8.44 -18.66 19.24
N GLU A 247 -7.75 -18.03 20.19
CA GLU A 247 -7.82 -18.39 21.61
C GLU A 247 -9.21 -18.12 22.19
N ALA A 248 -9.81 -17.00 21.82
CA ALA A 248 -11.17 -16.64 22.22
C ALA A 248 -12.21 -17.62 21.66
N ALA A 249 -12.05 -18.06 20.40
CA ALA A 249 -12.85 -19.11 19.80
C ALA A 249 -12.76 -20.42 20.59
N ARG A 250 -11.53 -20.87 20.90
CA ARG A 250 -11.29 -22.09 21.68
C ARG A 250 -11.91 -22.00 23.08
N ALA A 251 -11.81 -20.84 23.73
CA ALA A 251 -12.40 -20.61 25.05
C ALA A 251 -13.94 -20.55 25.05
N ALA A 252 -14.55 -20.41 23.88
CA ALA A 252 -15.99 -20.47 23.64
C ALA A 252 -16.44 -21.80 23.01
N ASP A 253 -15.61 -22.85 23.07
CA ASP A 253 -15.87 -24.18 22.52
C ASP A 253 -16.16 -24.18 21.00
N ARG A 254 -15.48 -23.26 20.28
CA ARG A 254 -15.57 -23.13 18.82
C ARG A 254 -14.30 -23.63 18.13
N THR A 255 -14.50 -24.41 17.08
CA THR A 255 -13.49 -24.81 16.10
C THR A 255 -13.15 -23.63 15.19
N VAL A 256 -11.87 -23.39 14.96
CA VAL A 256 -11.38 -22.25 14.15
C VAL A 256 -11.12 -22.68 12.71
N CYS A 257 -11.59 -21.89 11.75
CA CYS A 257 -11.19 -22.00 10.34
C CYS A 257 -10.58 -20.68 9.85
N LEU A 258 -9.32 -20.71 9.42
CA LEU A 258 -8.68 -19.57 8.76
C LEU A 258 -9.05 -19.54 7.28
N MET A 259 -9.70 -18.47 6.85
CA MET A 259 -10.18 -18.28 5.48
C MET A 259 -9.41 -17.16 4.78
N GLY A 260 -8.23 -17.53 4.27
CA GLY A 260 -7.40 -16.69 3.42
C GLY A 260 -5.98 -17.23 3.32
N ARG A 261 -5.43 -17.26 2.09
CA ARG A 261 -4.06 -17.74 1.86
C ARG A 261 -3.02 -16.90 2.61
N ALA A 262 -3.19 -15.58 2.61
CA ALA A 262 -2.29 -14.65 3.31
C ALA A 262 -2.26 -14.91 4.83
N MET A 263 -3.42 -15.12 5.46
CA MET A 263 -3.51 -15.44 6.90
C MET A 263 -2.82 -16.75 7.23
N LYS A 264 -3.12 -17.82 6.46
CA LYS A 264 -2.48 -19.14 6.66
C LYS A 264 -0.96 -19.06 6.52
N ARG A 265 -0.49 -18.32 5.50
CA ARG A 265 0.94 -18.09 5.26
C ARG A 265 1.60 -17.38 6.46
N MET A 266 1.02 -16.28 6.93
CA MET A 266 1.55 -15.52 8.07
C MET A 266 1.62 -16.36 9.34
N VAL A 267 0.58 -17.16 9.64
CA VAL A 267 0.58 -18.07 10.78
C VAL A 267 1.64 -19.17 10.64
N SER A 268 1.74 -19.82 9.47
CA SER A 268 2.75 -20.87 9.22
C SER A 268 4.17 -20.34 9.42
N VAL A 269 4.49 -19.20 8.78
CA VAL A 269 5.81 -18.58 8.89
C VAL A 269 6.09 -18.15 10.33
N ALA A 270 5.10 -17.61 11.05
CA ALA A 270 5.28 -17.24 12.45
C ALA A 270 5.57 -18.45 13.34
N GLN A 271 4.96 -19.61 13.07
CA GLN A 271 5.24 -20.86 13.78
C GLN A 271 6.63 -21.43 13.42
N GLU A 272 6.98 -21.45 12.13
CA GLU A 272 8.28 -21.95 11.63
C GLU A 272 9.47 -21.13 12.15
N THR A 273 9.28 -19.82 12.28
CA THR A 273 10.29 -18.92 12.84
C THR A 273 10.33 -18.92 14.37
N GLY A 274 9.31 -19.51 15.02
CA GLY A 274 9.21 -19.64 16.47
C GLY A 274 8.69 -18.40 17.18
N VAL A 275 8.30 -17.34 16.45
CA VAL A 275 7.74 -16.12 17.05
C VAL A 275 6.30 -16.34 17.54
N LEU A 276 5.58 -17.29 16.94
CA LEU A 276 4.24 -17.71 17.36
C LEU A 276 4.28 -19.12 17.94
N THR A 277 3.98 -19.24 19.23
CA THR A 277 3.76 -20.52 19.91
C THR A 277 2.29 -20.74 20.23
N ASP A 278 1.91 -22.02 20.35
CA ASP A 278 0.61 -22.46 20.90
C ASP A 278 -0.63 -21.93 20.17
N PHE A 279 -0.53 -21.72 18.85
CA PHE A 279 -1.69 -21.33 18.05
C PHE A 279 -2.76 -22.43 18.07
N PRO A 280 -4.04 -22.11 18.34
CA PRO A 280 -5.12 -23.10 18.34
C PRO A 280 -5.23 -23.87 17.01
N ARG A 281 -5.56 -25.16 17.08
CA ARG A 281 -5.73 -25.99 15.89
C ARG A 281 -6.83 -25.42 14.99
N THR A 282 -6.57 -25.42 13.70
CA THR A 282 -7.50 -24.96 12.67
C THR A 282 -7.96 -26.13 11.80
N VAL A 283 -9.18 -26.05 11.29
CA VAL A 283 -9.70 -26.99 10.29
C VAL A 283 -9.68 -26.37 8.89
N SER A 284 -9.72 -27.22 7.86
CA SER A 284 -9.86 -26.77 6.48
C SER A 284 -11.24 -26.14 6.22
N PRO A 285 -11.42 -25.29 5.19
CA PRO A 285 -12.75 -24.82 4.77
C PRO A 285 -13.73 -25.97 4.48
N GLU A 286 -13.22 -27.08 3.95
CA GLU A 286 -13.98 -28.29 3.66
C GLU A 286 -14.49 -28.93 4.96
N ASP A 287 -13.61 -29.22 5.91
CA ASP A 287 -13.96 -29.82 7.22
C ASP A 287 -14.82 -28.89 8.07
N ALA A 288 -14.67 -27.57 7.90
CA ALA A 288 -15.49 -26.59 8.60
C ALA A 288 -16.98 -26.74 8.26
N GLY A 289 -17.33 -27.30 7.09
CA GLY A 289 -18.70 -27.56 6.67
C GLY A 289 -19.42 -28.60 7.54
N ASP A 290 -18.67 -29.49 8.18
CA ASP A 290 -19.19 -30.54 9.06
C ASP A 290 -19.28 -30.11 10.53
N VAL A 291 -18.75 -28.93 10.87
CA VAL A 291 -18.80 -28.39 12.23
C VAL A 291 -20.18 -27.75 12.48
N PRO A 292 -20.86 -28.06 13.60
CA PRO A 292 -22.10 -27.38 13.97
C PRO A 292 -21.92 -25.86 14.01
N ARG A 293 -22.88 -25.12 13.46
CA ARG A 293 -22.79 -23.66 13.28
C ARG A 293 -22.38 -22.88 14.54
N GLY A 294 -22.97 -23.22 15.69
CA GLY A 294 -22.67 -22.58 16.98
C GLY A 294 -21.31 -22.94 17.57
N ASN A 295 -20.64 -23.95 17.01
CA ASN A 295 -19.31 -24.41 17.39
C ASN A 295 -18.26 -24.05 16.34
N LEU A 296 -18.57 -23.21 15.36
CA LEU A 296 -17.63 -22.77 14.32
C LEU A 296 -17.30 -21.29 14.49
N MET A 297 -16.02 -20.94 14.27
CA MET A 297 -15.58 -19.57 14.07
C MET A 297 -14.71 -19.46 12.83
N LEU A 298 -15.05 -18.50 11.96
CA LEU A 298 -14.27 -18.17 10.77
C LEU A 298 -13.42 -16.94 11.05
N ILE A 299 -12.13 -16.98 10.72
CA ILE A 299 -11.27 -15.80 10.68
C ILE A 299 -10.94 -15.53 9.22
N VAL A 300 -11.43 -14.41 8.69
CA VAL A 300 -11.50 -14.13 7.25
C VAL A 300 -10.68 -12.89 6.86
N THR A 301 -10.05 -12.93 5.69
CA THR A 301 -9.42 -11.75 5.06
C THR A 301 -10.46 -10.76 4.54
N GLY A 302 -10.07 -9.48 4.38
CA GLY A 302 -10.91 -8.47 3.72
C GLY A 302 -11.42 -7.38 4.65
N SER A 303 -10.62 -6.97 5.64
CA SER A 303 -11.01 -5.96 6.63
C SER A 303 -11.20 -4.57 6.05
N GLN A 304 -10.70 -4.31 4.84
CA GLN A 304 -10.72 -2.99 4.19
C GLN A 304 -11.68 -2.93 2.99
N GLY A 305 -12.53 -3.94 2.82
CA GLY A 305 -13.50 -3.99 1.73
C GLY A 305 -12.94 -4.48 0.39
N GLU A 306 -11.79 -5.16 0.42
CA GLU A 306 -11.13 -5.67 -0.77
C GLU A 306 -12.05 -6.64 -1.53
N ARG A 307 -12.44 -6.28 -2.75
CA ARG A 307 -13.48 -6.97 -3.53
C ARG A 307 -13.28 -8.49 -3.62
N ARG A 308 -12.04 -8.96 -3.76
CA ARG A 308 -11.69 -10.38 -3.92
C ARG A 308 -11.54 -11.14 -2.60
N ALA A 309 -11.49 -10.46 -1.46
CA ALA A 309 -11.24 -11.06 -0.16
C ALA A 309 -12.48 -11.76 0.42
N ALA A 310 -12.26 -12.65 1.39
CA ALA A 310 -13.28 -13.52 1.95
C ALA A 310 -14.48 -12.75 2.52
N THR A 311 -14.25 -11.66 3.25
CA THR A 311 -15.30 -10.77 3.79
C THR A 311 -16.26 -10.27 2.70
N ALA A 312 -15.73 -9.74 1.60
CA ALA A 312 -16.54 -9.21 0.50
C ALA A 312 -17.27 -10.31 -0.30
N GLN A 313 -16.70 -11.52 -0.38
CA GLN A 313 -17.38 -12.66 -1.02
C GLN A 313 -18.53 -13.16 -0.15
N LEU A 314 -18.32 -13.26 1.18
CA LEU A 314 -19.35 -13.65 2.14
C LEU A 314 -20.51 -12.66 2.15
N SER A 315 -20.24 -11.35 2.06
CA SER A 315 -21.30 -10.33 1.99
C SER A 315 -22.10 -10.35 0.68
N ARG A 316 -21.62 -11.05 -0.34
CA ARG A 316 -22.35 -11.29 -1.60
C ARG A 316 -23.06 -12.64 -1.63
N GLY A 317 -23.04 -13.38 -0.52
CA GLY A 317 -23.81 -14.61 -0.33
C GLY A 317 -22.96 -15.77 0.17
N LYS A 318 -21.95 -16.19 -0.62
CA LYS A 318 -21.22 -17.43 -0.35
C LYS A 318 -19.73 -17.31 -0.62
N TYR A 319 -18.93 -17.97 0.21
CA TYR A 319 -17.50 -18.15 -0.01
C TYR A 319 -17.03 -19.53 0.45
N LEU A 320 -16.42 -20.32 -0.45
CA LEU A 320 -15.92 -21.68 -0.18
C LEU A 320 -16.93 -22.56 0.58
N GLY A 321 -18.20 -22.57 0.16
CA GLY A 321 -19.23 -23.37 0.83
C GLY A 321 -19.94 -22.66 1.99
N MET A 322 -19.35 -21.60 2.57
CA MET A 322 -19.86 -20.90 3.75
C MET A 322 -20.78 -19.74 3.39
N GLU A 323 -21.86 -19.60 4.16
CA GLU A 323 -22.87 -18.54 4.03
C GLU A 323 -23.25 -18.03 5.43
N LEU A 324 -23.37 -16.70 5.57
CA LEU A 324 -23.93 -16.08 6.77
C LEU A 324 -25.46 -16.08 6.71
N LYS A 325 -26.08 -16.11 7.89
CA LYS A 325 -27.53 -16.18 8.11
C LYS A 325 -27.92 -15.23 9.23
N LYS A 326 -29.22 -14.96 9.32
CA LYS A 326 -29.81 -14.18 10.40
C LYS A 326 -29.39 -14.72 11.77
N GLY A 327 -28.89 -13.84 12.64
CA GLY A 327 -28.45 -14.16 14.01
C GLY A 327 -27.00 -14.65 14.14
N ASP A 328 -26.23 -14.64 13.05
CA ASP A 328 -24.77 -14.76 13.15
C ASP A 328 -24.11 -13.44 13.53
N LEU A 329 -22.88 -13.54 14.03
CA LEU A 329 -22.03 -12.40 14.34
C LEU A 329 -20.95 -12.22 13.27
N PHE A 330 -20.77 -10.98 12.79
CA PHE A 330 -19.60 -10.57 12.02
C PHE A 330 -18.83 -9.46 12.75
N LEU A 331 -17.60 -9.74 13.18
CA LEU A 331 -16.72 -8.81 13.88
C LEU A 331 -15.68 -8.19 12.94
N PHE A 332 -15.68 -6.87 12.81
CA PHE A 332 -14.57 -6.11 12.23
C PHE A 332 -13.53 -5.79 13.31
N SER A 333 -12.53 -6.65 13.48
CA SER A 333 -11.41 -6.46 14.41
C SER A 333 -10.27 -5.68 13.75
N SER A 334 -10.64 -4.52 13.20
CA SER A 334 -9.79 -3.64 12.40
C SER A 334 -10.38 -2.23 12.38
N LYS A 335 -9.52 -1.23 12.21
CA LYS A 335 -9.97 0.12 11.84
C LYS A 335 -9.96 0.25 10.32
N THR A 336 -10.97 0.92 9.76
CA THR A 336 -10.99 1.27 8.34
C THR A 336 -9.90 2.30 8.05
N ILE A 337 -9.06 2.01 7.07
CA ILE A 337 -8.04 2.92 6.57
C ILE A 337 -8.76 4.05 5.81
N PRO A 338 -8.38 5.33 6.02
CA PRO A 338 -8.93 6.44 5.26
C PRO A 338 -8.94 6.18 3.74
N GLY A 339 -10.09 6.36 3.09
CA GLY A 339 -10.33 6.06 1.68
C GLY A 339 -11.14 4.79 1.42
N ASN A 340 -11.12 3.82 2.35
CA ASN A 340 -11.81 2.53 2.20
C ASN A 340 -13.22 2.50 2.81
N GLU A 341 -13.69 3.61 3.41
CA GLU A 341 -14.95 3.68 4.15
C GLU A 341 -16.15 3.25 3.30
N ARG A 342 -16.18 3.67 2.04
CA ARG A 342 -17.29 3.35 1.13
C ARG A 342 -17.40 1.84 0.87
N GLU A 343 -16.27 1.16 0.65
CA GLU A 343 -16.27 -0.27 0.37
C GLU A 343 -16.59 -1.10 1.61
N VAL A 344 -16.07 -0.71 2.78
CA VAL A 344 -16.41 -1.36 4.06
C VAL A 344 -17.90 -1.17 4.38
N LEU A 345 -18.46 0.03 4.23
CA LEU A 345 -19.86 0.30 4.52
C LEU A 345 -20.82 -0.46 3.60
N LYS A 346 -20.46 -0.69 2.33
CA LYS A 346 -21.25 -1.55 1.43
C LYS A 346 -21.36 -2.98 1.96
N ILE A 347 -20.26 -3.52 2.50
CA ILE A 347 -20.22 -4.85 3.09
C ILE A 347 -21.04 -4.91 4.37
N VAL A 348 -20.90 -3.91 5.25
CA VAL A 348 -21.68 -3.80 6.49
C VAL A 348 -23.18 -3.77 6.18
N ASN A 349 -23.60 -2.98 5.19
CA ASN A 349 -25.00 -2.91 4.75
C ASN A 349 -25.50 -4.26 4.21
N ALA A 350 -24.70 -4.94 3.39
CA ALA A 350 -25.08 -6.26 2.87
C ALA A 350 -25.24 -7.31 3.97
N PHE A 351 -24.37 -7.31 5.00
CA PHE A 351 -24.54 -8.17 6.17
C PHE A 351 -25.79 -7.79 6.99
N SER A 352 -26.05 -6.49 7.14
CA SER A 352 -27.26 -6.00 7.81
C SER A 352 -28.54 -6.47 7.10
N GLU A 353 -28.58 -6.42 5.77
CA GLU A 353 -29.70 -6.95 4.96
C GLU A 353 -29.92 -8.46 5.15
N MET A 354 -28.85 -9.22 5.42
CA MET A 354 -28.92 -10.66 5.74
C MET A 354 -29.38 -10.93 7.19
N GLY A 355 -29.54 -9.90 8.02
CA GLY A 355 -29.86 -10.02 9.45
C GLY A 355 -28.68 -10.52 10.29
N VAL A 356 -27.45 -10.30 9.83
CA VAL A 356 -26.21 -10.57 10.57
C VAL A 356 -25.95 -9.43 11.54
N ASP A 357 -25.60 -9.77 12.79
CA ASP A 357 -25.18 -8.80 13.78
C ASP A 357 -23.74 -8.38 13.46
N VAL A 358 -23.56 -7.15 12.98
CA VAL A 358 -22.25 -6.60 12.66
C VAL A 358 -21.73 -5.81 13.84
N MET A 359 -20.55 -6.21 14.35
CA MET A 359 -19.84 -5.50 15.41
C MET A 359 -18.59 -4.84 14.85
N ASP A 360 -18.43 -3.55 15.10
CA ASP A 360 -17.23 -2.79 14.82
C ASP A 360 -16.47 -2.46 16.12
N ASP A 361 -15.34 -1.77 16.01
CA ASP A 361 -14.51 -1.36 17.14
C ASP A 361 -15.02 -0.10 17.88
N ALA A 362 -16.34 0.10 18.01
CA ALA A 362 -16.87 1.24 18.74
C ALA A 362 -16.29 1.33 20.17
N GLY A 363 -15.43 2.32 20.39
CA GLY A 363 -14.75 2.57 21.67
C GLY A 363 -13.46 1.76 21.90
N GLY A 364 -12.85 1.17 20.87
CA GLY A 364 -11.56 0.47 20.98
C GLY A 364 -11.64 -0.93 21.62
N LYS A 365 -12.84 -1.49 21.80
CA LYS A 365 -13.00 -2.75 22.53
C LYS A 365 -12.42 -3.97 21.81
N TYR A 366 -12.36 -3.95 20.49
CA TYR A 366 -12.04 -5.09 19.66
C TYR A 366 -10.87 -4.85 18.71
N HIS A 367 -10.30 -3.65 18.70
CA HIS A 367 -9.09 -3.33 17.97
C HIS A 367 -8.22 -2.31 18.70
N VAL A 368 -6.91 -2.46 18.51
CA VAL A 368 -5.89 -1.50 18.87
C VAL A 368 -5.00 -1.27 17.65
N SER A 369 -4.56 -0.02 17.47
CA SER A 369 -3.65 0.37 16.40
C SER A 369 -2.27 -0.28 16.58
N GLY A 370 -1.56 -0.49 15.47
CA GLY A 370 -0.13 -0.82 15.48
C GLY A 370 0.78 0.38 15.74
N HIS A 371 0.30 1.60 15.50
CA HIS A 371 1.11 2.83 15.54
C HIS A 371 0.95 3.61 16.85
N ALA A 372 2.05 4.23 17.28
CA ALA A 372 2.19 5.09 18.45
C ALA A 372 1.29 6.32 18.32
N ASN A 373 0.53 6.60 19.38
CA ASN A 373 -0.27 7.82 19.45
C ASN A 373 0.58 9.00 19.96
N ARG A 374 0.05 10.23 19.96
CA ARG A 374 0.83 11.41 20.34
C ARG A 374 1.57 11.29 21.68
N PRO A 375 0.94 10.85 22.80
CA PRO A 375 1.67 10.72 24.07
C PRO A 375 2.82 9.72 24.00
N ASP A 376 2.70 8.70 23.15
CA ASP A 376 3.71 7.67 22.92
C ASP A 376 4.88 8.24 22.09
N LEU A 377 4.59 9.03 21.06
CA LEU A 377 5.59 9.73 20.25
C LEU A 377 6.41 10.69 21.11
N GLU A 378 5.74 11.52 21.91
CA GLU A 378 6.42 12.44 22.84
C GLU A 378 7.24 11.69 23.90
N HIS A 379 6.82 10.48 24.28
CA HIS A 379 7.60 9.61 25.17
C HIS A 379 8.88 9.13 24.51
N MET A 380 8.80 8.65 23.26
CA MET A 380 9.97 8.30 22.46
C MET A 380 10.94 9.48 22.30
N HIS A 381 10.41 10.70 22.11
CA HIS A 381 11.24 11.93 22.05
C HIS A 381 12.03 12.14 23.36
N ARG A 382 11.38 11.98 24.51
CA ARG A 382 12.01 12.12 25.84
C ARG A 382 13.04 11.04 26.15
N LEU A 383 12.86 9.82 25.64
CA LEU A 383 13.81 8.72 25.83
C LEU A 383 15.07 8.92 24.99
N LEU A 384 14.93 9.38 23.75
CA LEU A 384 16.04 9.48 22.81
C LEU A 384 16.76 10.83 22.83
N LEU A 385 16.08 11.90 23.24
CA LEU A 385 16.59 13.28 23.24
C LEU A 385 17.33 13.64 21.94
N PRO A 386 16.70 13.49 20.75
CA PRO A 386 17.39 13.70 19.49
C PRO A 386 17.68 15.18 19.23
N ASP A 387 18.82 15.49 18.58
CA ASP A 387 19.13 16.87 18.16
C ASP A 387 18.12 17.37 17.12
N MET A 388 17.71 16.49 16.19
CA MET A 388 16.65 16.75 15.22
C MET A 388 15.67 15.60 15.05
N LEU A 389 14.43 15.91 14.70
CA LEU A 389 13.37 14.96 14.38
C LEU A 389 12.86 15.20 12.97
N ILE A 390 12.86 14.15 12.15
CA ILE A 390 12.28 14.17 10.80
C ILE A 390 11.05 13.26 10.78
N PRO A 391 9.83 13.82 10.69
CA PRO A 391 8.62 13.01 10.56
C PRO A 391 8.64 12.17 9.29
N MET A 392 8.19 10.92 9.38
CA MET A 392 7.99 10.02 8.24
C MET A 392 6.70 9.20 8.43
N HIS A 393 6.38 8.31 7.49
CA HIS A 393 5.22 7.42 7.54
C HIS A 393 3.91 8.16 7.84
N GLY A 394 3.44 8.95 6.88
CA GLY A 394 2.22 9.73 7.03
C GLY A 394 2.01 10.77 5.94
N GLU A 395 0.74 11.08 5.67
CA GLU A 395 0.35 12.21 4.81
C GLU A 395 0.95 13.53 5.31
N HIS A 396 1.07 14.52 4.42
CA HIS A 396 1.67 15.83 4.74
C HIS A 396 1.11 16.48 6.03
N ARG A 397 -0.19 16.33 6.31
CA ARG A 397 -0.80 16.83 7.57
C ARG A 397 -0.24 16.17 8.82
N HIS A 398 0.08 14.88 8.76
CA HIS A 398 0.70 14.13 9.86
C HIS A 398 2.13 14.61 10.08
N LEU A 399 2.91 14.73 8.99
CA LEU A 399 4.29 15.22 9.07
C LEU A 399 4.36 16.62 9.69
N ARG A 400 3.48 17.52 9.23
CA ARG A 400 3.39 18.88 9.75
C ARG A 400 3.07 18.92 11.24
N GLU A 401 2.10 18.12 11.68
CA GLU A 401 1.73 18.08 13.10
C GLU A 401 2.84 17.47 13.96
N HIS A 402 3.51 16.43 13.46
CA HIS A 402 4.63 15.80 14.18
C HIS A 402 5.84 16.76 14.30
N ALA A 403 6.16 17.51 13.24
CA ALA A 403 7.19 18.54 13.28
C ALA A 403 6.83 19.67 14.27
N ARG A 404 5.55 20.05 14.33
CA ARG A 404 5.06 21.06 15.29
C ARG A 404 5.28 20.62 16.74
N ILE A 405 4.84 19.41 17.10
CA ILE A 405 4.99 18.91 18.48
C ILE A 405 6.47 18.70 18.85
N ALA A 406 7.33 18.30 17.91
CA ALA A 406 8.76 18.19 18.13
C ALA A 406 9.39 19.56 18.41
N THR A 407 9.04 20.58 17.61
CA THR A 407 9.50 21.96 17.78
C THR A 407 9.03 22.56 19.11
N GLU A 408 7.77 22.32 19.50
CA GLU A 408 7.24 22.73 20.81
C GLU A 408 7.93 22.02 21.97
N GLY A 409 8.37 20.78 21.75
CA GLY A 409 9.22 20.03 22.67
C GLY A 409 10.70 20.45 22.68
N GLY A 410 11.09 21.44 21.87
CA GLY A 410 12.45 21.96 21.79
C GLY A 410 13.40 21.18 20.87
N ILE A 411 12.88 20.31 20.00
CA ILE A 411 13.66 19.51 19.04
C ILE A 411 13.62 20.19 17.67
N VAL A 412 14.76 20.33 17.00
CA VAL A 412 14.82 20.86 15.63
C VAL A 412 14.07 19.92 14.69
N SER A 413 13.13 20.42 13.88
CA SER A 413 12.36 19.58 12.98
C SER A 413 12.08 20.27 11.65
N ASP A 414 11.95 19.47 10.59
CA ASP A 414 11.56 19.94 9.27
C ASP A 414 10.67 18.89 8.57
N ILE A 415 9.86 19.33 7.61
CA ILE A 415 8.99 18.46 6.82
C ILE A 415 9.75 18.04 5.56
N VAL A 416 10.09 16.76 5.47
CA VAL A 416 10.79 16.18 4.32
C VAL A 416 9.85 15.21 3.63
N THR A 417 9.43 15.52 2.40
CA THR A 417 8.57 14.63 1.59
C THR A 417 9.37 13.91 0.52
N ASN A 418 8.77 12.91 -0.13
CA ASN A 418 9.39 12.16 -1.24
C ASN A 418 10.10 13.09 -2.24
N GLY A 419 11.33 12.74 -2.59
CA GLY A 419 12.18 13.50 -3.51
C GLY A 419 12.97 14.64 -2.85
N MET A 420 12.64 15.09 -1.64
CA MET A 420 13.40 16.12 -0.94
C MET A 420 14.66 15.52 -0.29
N MET A 421 15.83 15.84 -0.83
CA MET A 421 17.10 15.42 -0.22
C MET A 421 17.55 16.46 0.81
N VAL A 422 17.79 16.02 2.04
CA VAL A 422 18.30 16.86 3.12
C VAL A 422 19.66 16.41 3.61
N ASP A 423 20.52 17.38 3.93
CA ASP A 423 21.78 17.19 4.64
C ASP A 423 21.54 17.33 6.15
N LEU A 424 21.93 16.31 6.90
CA LEU A 424 21.80 16.18 8.35
C LEU A 424 23.16 16.34 9.06
N THR A 425 24.18 16.90 8.40
CA THR A 425 25.53 17.02 8.97
C THR A 425 25.65 18.17 9.95
N GLY A 426 24.92 19.26 9.74
CA GLY A 426 24.87 20.41 10.63
C GLY A 426 23.94 20.21 11.82
N ASP A 427 23.61 21.34 12.48
CA ASP A 427 22.72 21.38 13.64
C ASP A 427 21.24 21.39 13.26
N ALA A 428 20.93 21.58 11.97
CA ALA A 428 19.58 21.53 11.44
C ALA A 428 19.54 20.86 10.05
N PRO A 429 18.42 20.21 9.69
CA PRO A 429 18.20 19.70 8.34
C PRO A 429 18.32 20.84 7.33
N LYS A 430 19.04 20.59 6.23
CA LYS A 430 19.16 21.54 5.13
C LYS A 430 18.82 20.85 3.81
N VAL A 431 17.80 21.33 3.12
CA VAL A 431 17.51 20.85 1.75
C VAL A 431 18.71 21.13 0.85
N VAL A 432 19.21 20.10 0.19
CA VAL A 432 20.37 20.17 -0.71
C VAL A 432 20.06 19.79 -2.15
N ASP A 433 18.94 19.09 -2.40
CA ASP A 433 18.49 18.73 -3.74
C ASP A 433 17.00 18.36 -3.76
N TYR A 434 16.41 18.39 -4.95
CA TYR A 434 15.07 17.84 -5.23
C TYR A 434 15.19 16.81 -6.34
N ILE A 435 15.01 15.55 -5.96
CA ILE A 435 15.04 14.41 -6.86
C ILE A 435 13.65 14.21 -7.44
N GLU A 436 13.58 14.06 -8.76
CA GLU A 436 12.35 13.64 -9.43
C GLU A 436 12.00 12.22 -8.97
N THR A 437 10.87 12.08 -8.29
CA THR A 437 10.32 10.81 -7.83
C THR A 437 8.94 10.62 -8.40
N GLY A 438 8.65 9.42 -8.91
CA GLY A 438 7.34 9.03 -9.39
C GLY A 438 6.76 7.82 -8.64
N ARG A 439 5.86 7.12 -9.33
CA ARG A 439 5.34 5.82 -8.91
C ARG A 439 5.54 4.83 -10.06
N LEU A 440 5.84 3.59 -9.71
CA LEU A 440 5.79 2.45 -10.62
C LEU A 440 4.49 1.69 -10.40
N TYR A 441 3.80 1.35 -11.47
CA TYR A 441 2.58 0.55 -11.43
C TYR A 441 2.88 -0.83 -11.98
N LEU A 442 2.47 -1.86 -11.25
CA LEU A 442 2.31 -3.19 -11.80
C LEU A 442 0.95 -3.26 -12.49
N ASP A 443 0.96 -3.44 -13.82
CA ASP A 443 -0.21 -3.57 -14.66
C ASP A 443 -0.18 -4.97 -15.31
N GLY A 444 -0.90 -5.92 -14.70
CA GLY A 444 -0.81 -7.33 -15.04
C GLY A 444 0.58 -7.89 -14.73
N SER A 445 1.39 -8.08 -15.76
CA SER A 445 2.76 -8.61 -15.66
C SER A 445 3.85 -7.59 -15.98
N VAL A 446 3.48 -6.34 -16.28
CA VAL A 446 4.40 -5.31 -16.76
C VAL A 446 4.48 -4.18 -15.74
N LEU A 447 5.70 -3.68 -15.51
CA LEU A 447 5.92 -2.46 -14.75
C LEU A 447 5.88 -1.26 -15.70
N ILE A 448 5.01 -0.30 -15.41
CA ILE A 448 4.88 0.96 -16.13
C ILE A 448 5.11 2.15 -15.19
N GLY A 449 5.55 3.28 -15.72
CA GLY A 449 5.64 4.54 -15.01
C GLY A 449 4.27 5.20 -14.86
N ALA A 450 4.04 5.91 -13.75
CA ALA A 450 2.82 6.67 -13.55
C ALA A 450 2.53 7.73 -14.63
N MET A 451 3.59 8.19 -15.31
CA MET A 451 3.53 9.23 -16.35
C MET A 451 3.47 8.66 -17.78
N ASP A 452 3.46 7.33 -17.96
CA ASP A 452 3.46 6.67 -19.28
C ASP A 452 2.13 6.85 -20.03
N GLY A 453 1.09 7.40 -19.38
CA GLY A 453 -0.20 7.73 -20.01
C GLY A 453 -1.23 6.60 -20.00
N VAL A 454 -0.84 5.34 -19.73
CA VAL A 454 -1.74 4.17 -19.74
C VAL A 454 -2.95 4.37 -18.80
N VAL A 455 -2.71 4.73 -17.54
CA VAL A 455 -3.79 4.95 -16.56
C VAL A 455 -4.64 6.17 -16.93
N ARG A 456 -4.01 7.24 -17.42
CA ARG A 456 -4.71 8.44 -17.89
C ARG A 456 -5.67 8.10 -19.02
N ASP A 457 -5.25 7.25 -19.96
CA ASP A 457 -6.08 6.85 -21.10
C ASP A 457 -7.23 5.95 -20.65
N ARG A 458 -7.02 5.04 -19.68
CA ARG A 458 -8.11 4.28 -19.03
C ARG A 458 -9.14 5.19 -18.36
N ILE A 459 -8.71 6.22 -17.63
CA ILE A 459 -9.61 7.19 -16.99
C ILE A 459 -10.42 7.94 -18.06
N ARG A 460 -9.78 8.40 -19.14
CA ARG A 460 -10.49 9.08 -20.25
C ARG A 460 -11.55 8.18 -20.86
N LEU A 461 -11.22 6.91 -21.15
CA LEU A 461 -12.16 5.93 -21.68
C LEU A 461 -13.32 5.67 -20.69
N ALA A 462 -13.04 5.54 -19.40
CA ALA A 462 -14.07 5.30 -18.38
C ALA A 462 -15.04 6.51 -18.21
N LEU A 463 -14.52 7.74 -18.29
CA LEU A 463 -15.33 8.95 -18.12
C LEU A 463 -16.12 9.32 -19.38
N ASN A 464 -15.49 9.21 -20.55
CA ASN A 464 -16.00 9.76 -21.80
C ASN A 464 -16.59 8.71 -22.74
N GLY A 465 -16.25 7.43 -22.57
CA GLY A 465 -16.51 6.39 -23.55
C GLY A 465 -15.62 6.52 -24.79
N HIS A 466 -15.84 5.65 -25.75
CA HIS A 466 -15.05 5.53 -26.97
C HIS A 466 -15.97 5.41 -28.19
N VAL A 467 -15.56 6.05 -29.28
CA VAL A 467 -16.19 5.97 -30.58
C VAL A 467 -15.13 5.59 -31.61
N MET A 468 -15.36 4.50 -32.33
CA MET A 468 -14.55 4.11 -33.48
C MET A 468 -15.25 4.57 -34.75
N VAL A 469 -14.50 5.21 -35.65
CA VAL A 469 -14.96 5.60 -36.98
C VAL A 469 -14.11 4.91 -38.01
N THR A 470 -14.74 4.25 -38.97
CA THR A 470 -14.04 3.64 -40.11
C THR A 470 -14.50 4.31 -41.40
N VAL A 471 -13.54 4.69 -42.25
CA VAL A 471 -13.80 5.25 -43.58
C VAL A 471 -12.94 4.51 -44.60
N ILE A 472 -13.52 4.20 -45.75
CA ILE A 472 -12.82 3.57 -46.87
C ILE A 472 -12.75 4.57 -48.03
N LEU A 473 -11.55 4.79 -48.57
CA LEU A 473 -11.30 5.67 -49.70
C LEU A 473 -10.67 4.89 -50.85
N ASP A 474 -10.97 5.25 -52.09
CA ASP A 474 -10.26 4.75 -53.28
C ASP A 474 -9.00 5.58 -53.62
N ASP A 475 -8.34 5.21 -54.72
CA ASP A 475 -7.15 5.90 -55.25
C ASP A 475 -7.40 7.38 -55.60
N ASP A 476 -8.62 7.72 -56.01
CA ASP A 476 -9.02 9.08 -56.33
C ASP A 476 -9.45 9.88 -55.09
N SER A 477 -9.34 9.25 -53.91
CA SER A 477 -9.76 9.74 -52.59
C SER A 477 -11.26 9.97 -52.48
N ASP A 478 -12.05 9.26 -53.30
CA ASP A 478 -13.49 9.22 -53.20
C ASP A 478 -13.90 8.15 -52.17
N THR A 479 -14.97 8.41 -51.41
CA THR A 479 -15.44 7.50 -50.36
C THR A 479 -16.13 6.28 -50.94
N LEU A 480 -15.67 5.10 -50.52
CA LEU A 480 -16.26 3.81 -50.86
C LEU A 480 -17.24 3.39 -49.76
N GLY A 481 -18.49 3.81 -49.92
CA GLY A 481 -19.55 3.60 -48.95
C GLY A 481 -19.58 4.65 -47.83
N ASP A 482 -20.48 4.45 -46.90
CA ASP A 482 -20.71 5.36 -45.78
C ASP A 482 -19.67 5.14 -44.67
N ALA A 483 -19.36 6.22 -43.94
CA ALA A 483 -18.61 6.14 -42.70
C ALA A 483 -19.34 5.22 -41.71
N TRP A 484 -18.59 4.30 -41.09
CA TRP A 484 -19.14 3.35 -40.13
C TRP A 484 -18.71 3.70 -38.71
N VAL A 485 -19.66 3.74 -37.79
CA VAL A 485 -19.44 4.14 -36.40
C VAL A 485 -19.75 3.00 -35.42
N GLU A 486 -18.83 2.75 -34.50
CA GLU A 486 -19.04 1.83 -33.37
C GLU A 486 -18.92 2.54 -32.03
N LEU A 487 -19.93 2.33 -31.18
CA LEU A 487 -20.06 2.97 -29.87
C LEU A 487 -19.67 2.02 -28.73
N ARG A 488 -18.77 2.44 -27.84
CA ARG A 488 -18.40 1.72 -26.62
C ARG A 488 -18.40 2.64 -25.41
N GLY A 489 -19.13 2.27 -24.35
CA GLY A 489 -19.20 3.09 -23.13
C GLY A 489 -19.88 4.45 -23.31
N VAL A 490 -20.62 4.66 -24.39
CA VAL A 490 -21.46 5.84 -24.66
C VAL A 490 -22.93 5.42 -24.80
N PRO A 491 -23.89 6.32 -24.51
CA PRO A 491 -25.31 6.06 -24.74
C PRO A 491 -25.61 5.67 -26.20
N GLN A 492 -26.53 4.72 -26.38
CA GLN A 492 -26.95 4.28 -27.73
C GLN A 492 -27.87 5.29 -28.42
N ASN A 493 -28.55 6.13 -27.65
CA ASN A 493 -29.46 7.16 -28.15
C ASN A 493 -29.05 8.54 -27.63
N GLY A 494 -29.16 9.53 -28.52
CA GLY A 494 -29.10 10.95 -28.22
C GLY A 494 -30.48 11.58 -28.03
N ARG A 495 -30.56 12.91 -28.17
CA ARG A 495 -31.81 13.67 -28.14
C ARG A 495 -32.63 13.48 -29.41
N GLY A 496 -31.95 13.29 -30.54
CA GLY A 496 -32.57 13.17 -31.87
C GLY A 496 -32.92 11.74 -32.30
N GLY A 497 -32.48 10.71 -31.55
CA GLY A 497 -32.66 9.31 -31.94
C GLY A 497 -31.40 8.47 -31.69
N PRO A 498 -31.16 7.41 -32.48
CA PRO A 498 -29.92 6.63 -32.38
C PRO A 498 -28.70 7.52 -32.62
N LEU A 499 -27.71 7.45 -31.70
CA LEU A 499 -26.51 8.29 -31.78
C LEU A 499 -25.61 7.91 -32.97
N VAL A 500 -25.58 6.62 -33.32
CA VAL A 500 -24.84 6.11 -34.48
C VAL A 500 -25.31 6.83 -35.74
N ASP A 501 -26.63 6.85 -35.98
CA ASP A 501 -27.22 7.44 -37.18
C ASP A 501 -26.85 8.93 -37.31
N ALA A 502 -26.96 9.70 -36.21
CA ALA A 502 -26.59 11.12 -36.21
C ALA A 502 -25.09 11.36 -36.49
N LEU A 503 -24.23 10.48 -35.98
CA LEU A 503 -22.78 10.55 -36.23
C LEU A 503 -22.47 10.19 -37.68
N GLU A 504 -23.02 9.09 -38.19
CA GLU A 504 -22.81 8.64 -39.56
C GLU A 504 -23.36 9.67 -40.57
N GLU A 505 -24.54 10.26 -40.33
CA GLU A 505 -25.11 11.31 -41.18
C GLU A 505 -24.18 12.52 -41.31
N GLU A 506 -23.70 13.08 -40.19
CA GLU A 506 -22.82 14.27 -40.21
C GLU A 506 -21.44 13.95 -40.79
N LEU A 507 -20.88 12.77 -40.50
CA LEU A 507 -19.61 12.32 -41.06
C LEU A 507 -19.72 12.15 -42.59
N ASN A 508 -20.79 11.53 -43.09
CA ASN A 508 -21.04 11.37 -44.52
C ASN A 508 -21.28 12.71 -45.21
N ALA A 509 -22.02 13.62 -44.59
CA ALA A 509 -22.21 14.97 -45.12
C ALA A 509 -20.87 15.71 -45.26
N PHE A 510 -19.98 15.61 -44.27
CA PHE A 510 -18.65 16.17 -44.32
C PHE A 510 -17.78 15.54 -45.42
N LEU A 511 -17.73 14.20 -45.48
CA LEU A 511 -16.89 13.49 -46.45
C LEU A 511 -17.29 13.81 -47.90
N ASN A 512 -18.59 13.86 -48.20
CA ASN A 512 -19.12 14.22 -49.52
C ASN A 512 -18.82 15.68 -49.91
N GLY A 513 -18.70 16.58 -48.93
CA GLY A 513 -18.40 17.99 -49.14
C GLY A 513 -16.90 18.35 -49.07
N ALA A 514 -16.05 17.43 -48.62
CA ALA A 514 -14.64 17.70 -48.40
C ALA A 514 -13.84 17.77 -49.71
N GLY A 515 -12.94 18.76 -49.81
CA GLY A 515 -12.08 18.89 -50.98
C GLY A 515 -11.01 17.78 -51.05
N LYS A 516 -10.67 17.30 -52.26
CA LYS A 516 -9.68 16.23 -52.48
C LYS A 516 -8.33 16.45 -51.80
N LYS A 517 -7.89 17.72 -51.62
CA LYS A 517 -6.64 18.05 -50.92
C LYS A 517 -6.69 17.67 -49.44
N LEU A 518 -7.84 17.81 -48.78
CA LEU A 518 -8.03 17.42 -47.40
C LEU A 518 -8.21 15.90 -47.27
N LEU A 519 -9.00 15.29 -48.17
CA LEU A 519 -9.21 13.84 -48.20
C LEU A 519 -7.92 13.04 -48.46
N ARG A 520 -6.88 13.65 -49.04
CA ARG A 520 -5.55 13.03 -49.24
C ARG A 520 -4.60 13.17 -48.06
N ASP A 521 -4.95 13.99 -47.08
CA ASP A 521 -4.10 14.31 -45.92
C ASP A 521 -4.70 13.61 -44.69
N ASP A 522 -4.15 12.45 -44.35
CA ASP A 522 -4.70 11.58 -43.31
C ASP A 522 -4.76 12.27 -41.94
N ASP A 523 -3.78 13.10 -41.61
CA ASP A 523 -3.75 13.84 -40.34
C ASP A 523 -4.89 14.87 -40.28
N LYS A 524 -5.12 15.61 -41.35
CA LYS A 524 -6.22 16.58 -41.43
C LYS A 524 -7.58 15.90 -41.45
N LEU A 525 -7.68 14.76 -42.12
CA LEU A 525 -8.90 13.97 -42.18
C LEU A 525 -9.24 13.40 -40.80
N ASP A 526 -8.28 12.79 -40.10
CA ASP A 526 -8.44 12.32 -38.72
C ASP A 526 -8.89 13.46 -37.80
N GLU A 527 -8.22 14.62 -37.82
CA GLU A 527 -8.59 15.75 -36.97
C GLU A 527 -10.02 16.23 -37.23
N ALA A 528 -10.43 16.32 -38.51
CA ALA A 528 -11.77 16.76 -38.88
C ALA A 528 -12.85 15.76 -38.43
N LEU A 529 -12.66 14.47 -38.70
CA LEU A 529 -13.61 13.42 -38.31
C LEU A 529 -13.73 13.34 -36.78
N ARG A 530 -12.61 13.41 -36.05
CA ARG A 530 -12.63 13.47 -34.57
C ARG A 530 -13.40 14.67 -34.06
N ARG A 531 -13.22 15.84 -34.67
CA ARG A 531 -13.91 17.06 -34.27
C ARG A 531 -15.42 16.93 -34.45
N ILE A 532 -15.86 16.39 -35.58
CA ILE A 532 -17.28 16.13 -35.88
C ILE A 532 -17.88 15.20 -34.84
N VAL A 533 -17.27 14.03 -34.61
CA VAL A 533 -17.75 13.06 -33.62
C VAL A 533 -17.91 13.69 -32.24
N ARG A 534 -16.90 14.47 -31.80
CA ARG A 534 -16.95 15.13 -30.48
C ARG A 534 -17.99 16.23 -30.41
N GLN A 535 -18.25 16.95 -31.51
CA GLN A 535 -19.27 17.98 -31.56
C GLN A 535 -20.67 17.36 -31.51
N VAL A 536 -20.97 16.42 -32.41
CA VAL A 536 -22.27 15.73 -32.46
C VAL A 536 -22.54 15.01 -31.14
N SER A 537 -21.57 14.28 -30.59
CA SER A 537 -21.72 13.65 -29.27
C SER A 537 -21.98 14.68 -28.16
N MET A 538 -21.34 15.85 -28.21
CA MET A 538 -21.59 16.89 -27.20
C MET A 538 -23.02 17.44 -27.30
N GLU A 539 -23.54 17.62 -28.52
CA GLU A 539 -24.90 18.13 -28.77
C GLU A 539 -25.97 17.10 -28.38
N GLU A 540 -25.74 15.83 -28.75
CA GLU A 540 -26.70 14.74 -28.55
C GLU A 540 -26.69 14.15 -27.14
N ILE A 541 -25.51 13.97 -26.54
CA ILE A 541 -25.37 13.27 -25.24
C ILE A 541 -24.61 14.08 -24.18
N GLY A 542 -24.14 15.29 -24.49
CA GLY A 542 -23.43 16.14 -23.54
C GLY A 542 -22.03 15.63 -23.14
N LYS A 543 -21.45 14.71 -23.94
CA LYS A 543 -20.13 14.12 -23.70
C LYS A 543 -19.23 14.21 -24.92
N LYS A 544 -17.92 14.26 -24.68
CA LYS A 544 -16.89 14.25 -25.72
C LYS A 544 -16.09 12.94 -25.64
N PRO A 545 -16.50 11.87 -26.36
CA PRO A 545 -15.82 10.58 -26.30
C PRO A 545 -14.37 10.67 -26.77
N GLU A 546 -13.58 9.67 -26.40
CA GLU A 546 -12.31 9.40 -27.08
C GLU A 546 -12.63 8.79 -28.45
N VAL A 547 -11.93 9.23 -29.49
CA VAL A 547 -12.25 8.87 -30.88
C VAL A 547 -11.04 8.22 -31.53
N THR A 548 -11.26 7.06 -32.14
CA THR A 548 -10.28 6.39 -33.01
C THR A 548 -10.82 6.41 -34.42
N VAL A 549 -10.07 6.99 -35.36
CA VAL A 549 -10.41 6.99 -36.78
C VAL A 549 -9.51 5.97 -37.48
N VAL A 550 -10.11 5.13 -38.31
CA VAL A 550 -9.43 4.16 -39.17
C VAL A 550 -9.75 4.51 -40.61
N VAL A 551 -8.75 5.01 -41.34
CA VAL A 551 -8.86 5.32 -42.77
C VAL A 551 -8.21 4.17 -43.55
N SER A 552 -8.99 3.47 -44.36
CA SER A 552 -8.51 2.42 -45.26
C SER A 552 -8.49 2.94 -46.69
N ARG A 553 -7.34 2.88 -47.36
CA ARG A 553 -7.20 3.26 -48.77
C ARG A 553 -7.09 2.01 -49.63
N LEU A 554 -8.04 1.82 -50.53
CA LEU A 554 -7.99 0.77 -51.53
C LEU A 554 -7.20 1.30 -52.73
N MET A 555 -6.03 0.70 -52.95
CA MET A 555 -5.23 0.96 -54.16
C MET A 555 -5.44 -0.14 -55.18
N ALA A 556 -5.70 0.24 -56.43
CA ALA A 556 -5.66 -0.67 -57.56
C ALA A 556 -4.20 -1.09 -57.81
N GLU A 557 -3.96 -2.40 -57.97
CA GLU A 557 -2.65 -2.95 -58.36
C GLU A 557 -2.22 -2.53 -59.77
#